data_AF-A0A6A2YGR9-F1
#
_entry.id   AF-A0A6A2YGR9-F1
#
_cell.length_a   1.000
_cell.length_b   1.000
_cell.length_c   1.000
_cell.angle_alpha   90.00
_cell.angle_beta   90.00
_cell.angle_gamma   90.00
#
_symmetry.space_group_name_H-M   'P 1'
#
loop_
_entity.id
_entity.type
_entity.pdbx_description
1 polymer ?
#
loop_
_entity_poly.entity_id
_entity_poly.type
_entity_poly.pdbx_seq_one_letter_code
_entity_poly.pdbx_strand_id
1 'polypeptide(L)'
;MILNDIVEHDRLLDQLEMIDSLQRFGVAYHFDDEINMMLLNIYQNSDNQMRKENLYAAALEFRLLREYGYHSSPGTNDSVIYNEILVGGVFNNWICSTVFRTIEEVSGHLYDDIDPILAFQVRHAMELPLQWRMPRLEARLYVDVYERRSDSNPIVLELAKLDFNVLQALHQEEIKDMSSSETYDILKEKGHDVVSNLKKAWVDLLGSYMLEARRYLSGYTPTSEEYMENAGISITLIATQANLFVTNKINEKELEFLESYPELLYWSSVVFRLQDDLGTSPDELKRGDVSKSIQCYMHGNVVPEEATREHIKNLMRETWKKVNIHRATVSPLSQSVNGIKLNLVRAHCIYQHGDGHGSQNH
;
A
#
# COMPACT_ATOMS: atom_id res chain seq x y z
N MET A 1 -24.38 10.02 -11.32
CA MET A 1 -24.87 10.96 -12.38
C MET A 1 -23.90 12.13 -12.57
N ILE A 2 -23.29 12.63 -11.50
CA ILE A 2 -22.32 13.76 -11.52
C ILE A 2 -21.07 13.48 -12.37
N LEU A 3 -20.50 12.27 -12.32
CA LEU A 3 -19.33 11.95 -13.16
C LEU A 3 -19.64 11.95 -14.65
N ASN A 4 -20.84 11.53 -15.07
CA ASN A 4 -21.25 11.59 -16.47
C ASN A 4 -21.47 13.04 -16.94
N ASP A 5 -21.83 13.95 -16.03
CA ASP A 5 -22.00 15.38 -16.32
C ASP A 5 -20.66 16.15 -16.34
N ILE A 6 -19.60 15.59 -15.74
CA ILE A 6 -18.21 16.12 -15.78
C ILE A 6 -17.45 15.59 -17.01
N VAL A 7 -17.92 14.48 -17.60
CA VAL A 7 -17.22 13.73 -18.65
C VAL A 7 -17.87 14.02 -20.01
N GLU A 8 -17.37 15.04 -20.72
CA GLU A 8 -17.54 15.17 -22.18
C GLU A 8 -16.52 14.28 -22.93
N HIS A 9 -16.26 13.06 -22.42
CA HIS A 9 -15.28 12.17 -23.03
C HIS A 9 -15.88 10.82 -23.38
N ASP A 10 -16.32 10.70 -24.64
CA ASP A 10 -16.80 9.45 -25.26
C ASP A 10 -15.69 8.38 -25.43
N ARG A 11 -14.43 8.71 -25.09
CA ARG A 11 -13.28 7.82 -25.30
C ARG A 11 -12.95 7.05 -24.03
N LEU A 12 -12.74 5.74 -24.20
CA LEU A 12 -12.38 4.81 -23.12
C LEU A 12 -11.14 5.24 -22.33
N LEU A 13 -10.11 5.77 -23.01
CA LEU A 13 -8.89 6.23 -22.34
C LEU A 13 -9.18 7.36 -21.32
N ASP A 14 -9.95 8.36 -21.72
CA ASP A 14 -10.28 9.51 -20.88
C ASP A 14 -11.08 9.07 -19.63
N GLN A 15 -11.95 8.07 -19.76
CA GLN A 15 -12.67 7.46 -18.62
C GLN A 15 -11.70 6.76 -17.65
N LEU A 16 -10.74 6.00 -18.16
CA LEU A 16 -9.73 5.32 -17.35
C LEU A 16 -8.80 6.33 -16.65
N GLU A 17 -8.37 7.40 -17.33
CA GLU A 17 -7.54 8.46 -16.76
C GLU A 17 -8.27 9.28 -15.70
N MET A 18 -9.58 9.50 -15.87
CA MET A 18 -10.41 10.14 -14.86
C MET A 18 -10.47 9.29 -13.59
N ILE A 19 -10.76 7.99 -13.73
CA ILE A 19 -10.79 7.06 -12.59
C ILE A 19 -9.42 7.03 -11.88
N ASP A 20 -8.33 6.93 -12.64
CA ASP A 20 -6.97 6.98 -12.09
C ASP A 20 -6.71 8.28 -11.32
N SER A 21 -7.13 9.42 -11.89
CA SER A 21 -6.93 10.72 -11.25
C SER A 21 -7.70 10.81 -9.93
N LEU A 22 -8.96 10.39 -9.89
CA LEU A 22 -9.76 10.37 -8.66
C LEU A 22 -9.15 9.46 -7.59
N GLN A 23 -8.63 8.30 -7.97
CA GLN A 23 -7.93 7.40 -7.06
C GLN A 23 -6.65 8.03 -6.51
N ARG A 24 -5.83 8.62 -7.37
CA ARG A 24 -4.55 9.24 -6.99
C ARG A 24 -4.74 10.50 -6.15
N PHE A 25 -5.81 11.27 -6.39
CA PHE A 25 -6.24 12.35 -5.51
C PHE A 25 -6.79 11.88 -4.17
N GLY A 26 -7.09 10.59 -4.03
CA GLY A 26 -7.67 10.02 -2.82
C GLY A 26 -9.13 10.40 -2.62
N VAL A 27 -9.84 10.84 -3.66
CA VAL A 27 -11.27 11.23 -3.60
C VAL A 27 -12.21 10.19 -4.22
N ALA A 28 -11.67 9.10 -4.77
CA ALA A 28 -12.45 8.04 -5.41
C ALA A 28 -13.56 7.46 -4.52
N TYR A 29 -13.39 7.46 -3.20
CA TYR A 29 -14.38 6.93 -2.25
C TYR A 29 -15.71 7.71 -2.24
N HIS A 30 -15.74 8.95 -2.73
CA HIS A 30 -16.98 9.71 -2.94
C HIS A 30 -17.77 9.22 -4.15
N PHE A 31 -17.15 8.40 -5.00
CA PHE A 31 -17.65 7.99 -6.31
C PHE A 31 -17.56 6.46 -6.50
N ASP A 32 -17.48 5.68 -5.42
CA ASP A 32 -17.27 4.22 -5.51
C ASP A 32 -18.34 3.54 -6.37
N ASP A 33 -19.61 3.91 -6.23
CA ASP A 33 -20.71 3.35 -7.02
C ASP A 33 -20.57 3.70 -8.51
N GLU A 34 -20.30 4.97 -8.84
CA GLU A 34 -20.06 5.41 -10.21
C GLU A 34 -18.86 4.73 -10.84
N ILE A 35 -17.73 4.66 -10.14
CA ILE A 35 -16.51 4.02 -10.65
C ILE A 35 -16.76 2.54 -10.90
N ASN A 36 -17.44 1.83 -9.99
CA ASN A 36 -17.81 0.43 -10.20
C ASN A 36 -18.71 0.24 -11.42
N MET A 37 -19.71 1.12 -11.63
CA MET A 37 -20.56 1.07 -12.81
C MET A 37 -19.77 1.31 -14.11
N MET A 38 -18.85 2.28 -14.11
CA MET A 38 -17.98 2.56 -15.26
C MET A 38 -17.08 1.37 -15.58
N LEU A 39 -16.39 0.82 -14.57
CA LEU A 39 -15.50 -0.32 -14.75
C LEU A 39 -16.24 -1.59 -15.16
N LEU A 40 -17.45 -1.82 -14.66
CA LEU A 40 -18.30 -2.92 -15.10
C LEU A 40 -18.66 -2.80 -16.59
N ASN A 41 -19.02 -1.60 -17.03
CA ASN A 41 -19.33 -1.33 -18.43
C ASN A 41 -18.09 -1.57 -19.31
N ILE A 42 -16.93 -1.05 -18.91
CA ILE A 42 -15.64 -1.27 -19.59
C ILE A 42 -15.31 -2.77 -19.66
N TYR A 43 -15.47 -3.50 -18.56
CA TYR A 43 -15.23 -4.93 -18.48
C TYR A 43 -16.13 -5.75 -19.43
N GLN A 44 -17.41 -5.38 -19.54
CA GLN A 44 -18.39 -6.08 -20.38
C GLN A 44 -18.24 -5.75 -21.87
N ASN A 45 -17.88 -4.51 -22.19
CA ASN A 45 -17.82 -3.99 -23.56
C ASN A 45 -16.39 -3.85 -24.09
N SER A 46 -15.41 -4.49 -23.45
CA SER A 46 -14.01 -4.31 -23.81
C SER A 46 -13.72 -4.72 -25.25
N ASP A 47 -13.51 -3.73 -26.12
CA ASP A 47 -13.10 -3.96 -27.50
C ASP A 47 -11.61 -4.35 -27.53
N ASN A 48 -11.33 -5.52 -28.12
CA ASN A 48 -9.97 -6.03 -28.28
C ASN A 48 -9.12 -5.16 -29.22
N GLN A 49 -9.71 -4.26 -30.00
CA GLN A 49 -8.96 -3.45 -30.96
C GLN A 49 -8.17 -2.31 -30.29
N MET A 50 -8.77 -1.53 -29.38
CA MET A 50 -8.05 -0.47 -28.67
C MET A 50 -6.91 -1.01 -27.81
N ARG A 51 -7.11 -2.17 -27.16
CA ARG A 51 -6.08 -2.86 -26.34
C ARG A 51 -4.82 -3.22 -27.15
N LYS A 52 -4.94 -3.35 -28.47
CA LYS A 52 -3.81 -3.66 -29.37
C LYS A 52 -3.08 -2.41 -29.86
N GLU A 53 -3.73 -1.25 -29.83
CA GLU A 53 -3.23 -0.01 -30.42
C GLU A 53 -2.66 0.98 -29.39
N ASN A 54 -2.99 0.84 -28.10
CA ASN A 54 -2.46 1.71 -27.03
C ASN A 54 -2.07 0.91 -25.78
N LEU A 55 -0.76 0.79 -25.55
CA LEU A 55 -0.21 0.02 -24.42
C LEU A 55 -0.51 0.66 -23.07
N TYR A 56 -0.55 1.98 -23.03
CA TYR A 56 -0.90 2.73 -21.82
C TYR A 56 -2.34 2.44 -21.39
N ALA A 57 -3.29 2.53 -22.32
CA ALA A 57 -4.71 2.25 -22.08
C ALA A 57 -4.92 0.81 -21.59
N ALA A 58 -4.27 -0.16 -22.23
CA ALA A 58 -4.36 -1.57 -21.85
C ALA A 58 -3.81 -1.83 -20.44
N ALA A 59 -2.66 -1.24 -20.09
CA ALA A 59 -2.07 -1.37 -18.76
C ALA A 59 -2.93 -0.68 -17.68
N LEU A 60 -3.50 0.49 -18.00
CA LEU A 60 -4.37 1.24 -17.12
C LEU A 60 -5.68 0.50 -16.83
N GLU A 61 -6.33 0.00 -17.87
CA GLU A 61 -7.53 -0.84 -17.78
C GLU A 61 -7.26 -2.08 -16.93
N PHE A 62 -6.19 -2.82 -17.23
CA PHE A 62 -5.82 -4.02 -16.48
C PHE A 62 -5.66 -3.73 -14.99
N ARG A 63 -4.94 -2.66 -14.65
CA ARG A 63 -4.70 -2.26 -13.27
C ARG A 63 -6.00 -1.92 -12.55
N LEU A 64 -6.82 -1.04 -13.13
CA LEU A 64 -8.05 -0.56 -12.52
C LEU A 64 -9.05 -1.72 -12.32
N LEU A 65 -9.25 -2.57 -13.33
CA LEU A 65 -10.12 -3.73 -13.22
C LEU A 65 -9.69 -4.67 -12.07
N ARG A 66 -8.38 -4.95 -11.96
CA ARG A 66 -7.84 -5.82 -10.90
C ARG A 66 -7.91 -5.19 -9.52
N GLU A 67 -7.78 -3.87 -9.41
CA GLU A 67 -7.92 -3.14 -8.15
C GLU A 67 -9.36 -3.19 -7.62
N TYR A 68 -10.35 -3.12 -8.50
CA TYR A 68 -11.78 -3.24 -8.17
C TYR A 68 -12.31 -4.69 -8.16
N GLY A 69 -11.44 -5.69 -8.28
CA GLY A 69 -11.80 -7.10 -8.12
C GLY A 69 -12.40 -7.77 -9.37
N TYR A 70 -12.39 -7.11 -10.52
CA TYR A 70 -12.74 -7.74 -11.79
C TYR A 70 -11.62 -8.68 -12.23
N HIS A 71 -11.88 -9.99 -12.16
CA HIS A 71 -10.95 -10.99 -12.67
C HIS A 71 -10.95 -10.95 -14.19
N SER A 72 -9.84 -10.52 -14.78
CA SER A 72 -9.60 -10.63 -16.22
C SER A 72 -9.86 -12.09 -16.65
N SER A 73 -10.82 -12.32 -17.55
CA SER A 73 -11.07 -13.66 -18.09
C SER A 73 -9.77 -14.26 -18.66
N PRO A 74 -9.43 -15.53 -18.37
CA PRO A 74 -8.27 -16.21 -18.96
C PRO A 74 -8.38 -16.43 -20.49
N GLY A 75 -9.38 -15.87 -21.15
CA GLY A 75 -9.64 -16.01 -22.59
C GLY A 75 -8.86 -15.07 -23.52
N THR A 76 -7.88 -14.29 -23.06
CA THR A 76 -7.09 -13.39 -23.92
C THR A 76 -5.59 -13.71 -23.84
N ASN A 77 -5.23 -14.93 -24.26
CA ASN A 77 -3.85 -15.41 -24.36
C ASN A 77 -3.04 -14.84 -25.56
N ASP A 78 -3.59 -13.91 -26.34
CA ASP A 78 -2.99 -13.51 -27.63
C ASP A 78 -2.37 -12.10 -27.65
N SER A 79 -1.77 -11.66 -26.55
CA SER A 79 -0.71 -10.65 -26.70
C SER A 79 0.48 -10.98 -25.82
N VAL A 80 1.66 -10.90 -26.42
CA VAL A 80 2.97 -10.96 -25.73
C VAL A 80 2.99 -9.97 -24.56
N ILE A 81 2.29 -8.84 -24.70
CA ILE A 81 2.12 -7.79 -23.68
C ILE A 81 1.32 -8.29 -22.47
N TYR A 82 0.20 -8.99 -22.66
CA TYR A 82 -0.54 -9.58 -21.54
C TYR A 82 0.30 -10.62 -20.82
N ASN A 83 1.10 -11.42 -21.53
CA ASN A 83 2.04 -12.34 -20.89
C ASN A 83 3.17 -11.60 -20.16
N GLU A 84 3.72 -10.49 -20.66
CA GLU A 84 4.73 -9.71 -19.92
C GLU A 84 4.15 -9.00 -18.68
N ILE A 85 2.93 -8.47 -18.77
CA ILE A 85 2.14 -7.88 -17.68
C ILE A 85 1.71 -8.96 -16.65
N LEU A 86 1.31 -10.15 -17.10
CA LEU A 86 0.92 -11.28 -16.23
C LEU A 86 2.14 -11.94 -15.57
N VAL A 87 3.24 -12.15 -16.31
CA VAL A 87 4.48 -12.78 -15.82
C VAL A 87 5.21 -11.85 -14.84
N GLY A 88 5.06 -10.53 -14.99
CA GLY A 88 5.67 -9.53 -14.11
C GLY A 88 5.01 -9.33 -12.74
N GLY A 89 3.78 -9.83 -12.55
CA GLY A 89 2.99 -9.57 -11.35
C GLY A 89 2.56 -8.10 -11.19
N VAL A 90 1.76 -7.83 -10.15
CA VAL A 90 1.15 -6.50 -9.88
C VAL A 90 2.19 -5.36 -9.82
N PHE A 91 3.42 -5.67 -9.42
CA PHE A 91 4.56 -4.73 -9.35
C PHE A 91 4.96 -4.20 -10.73
N ASN A 92 4.96 -5.04 -11.76
CA ASN A 92 5.35 -4.63 -13.11
C ASN A 92 4.24 -3.84 -13.81
N ASN A 93 2.97 -4.04 -13.47
CA ASN A 93 1.85 -3.47 -14.26
C ASN A 93 1.74 -1.95 -14.16
N TRP A 94 2.13 -1.35 -13.04
CA TRP A 94 2.11 0.10 -12.88
C TRP A 94 3.38 0.78 -13.39
N ILE A 95 4.54 0.13 -13.23
CA ILE A 95 5.74 0.51 -13.98
C ILE A 95 5.38 0.50 -15.46
N CYS A 96 4.74 -0.57 -15.94
CA CYS A 96 4.24 -0.69 -17.30
C CYS A 96 3.27 0.45 -17.67
N SER A 97 2.23 0.80 -16.90
CA SER A 97 1.36 1.91 -17.33
C SER A 97 2.09 3.26 -17.40
N THR A 98 2.94 3.58 -16.42
CA THR A 98 3.66 4.88 -16.39
C THR A 98 4.79 4.93 -17.42
N VAL A 99 5.53 3.82 -17.58
CA VAL A 99 6.59 3.65 -18.57
C VAL A 99 6.01 3.55 -19.98
N PHE A 100 4.88 2.86 -20.19
CA PHE A 100 4.20 2.85 -21.49
C PHE A 100 3.64 4.21 -21.83
N ARG A 101 3.06 4.96 -20.89
CA ARG A 101 2.69 6.36 -21.14
C ARG A 101 3.90 7.16 -21.63
N THR A 102 5.04 6.96 -20.97
CA THR A 102 6.31 7.58 -21.37
C THR A 102 6.77 7.12 -22.75
N ILE A 103 6.70 5.81 -23.06
CA ILE A 103 7.08 5.29 -24.38
C ILE A 103 6.16 5.84 -25.46
N GLU A 104 4.84 5.94 -25.23
CA GLU A 104 3.89 6.54 -26.16
C GLU A 104 4.19 8.03 -26.37
N GLU A 105 4.40 8.80 -25.30
CA GLU A 105 4.72 10.24 -25.36
C GLU A 105 6.10 10.53 -25.98
N VAL A 106 7.09 9.66 -25.73
CA VAL A 106 8.47 9.76 -26.24
C VAL A 106 8.62 9.13 -27.63
N SER A 107 7.71 8.27 -28.08
CA SER A 107 7.73 7.73 -29.46
C SER A 107 7.64 8.82 -30.55
N GLY A 108 7.31 10.06 -30.16
CA GLY A 108 7.37 11.26 -31.00
C GLY A 108 8.55 12.22 -30.77
N HIS A 109 9.45 12.01 -29.78
CA HIS A 109 10.48 12.96 -29.36
C HIS A 109 11.86 12.30 -29.11
N LEU A 110 12.97 13.02 -29.35
CA LEU A 110 14.30 12.53 -28.97
C LEU A 110 14.44 12.46 -27.43
N TYR A 111 15.29 11.56 -26.93
CA TYR A 111 15.54 11.30 -25.50
C TYR A 111 15.89 12.55 -24.67
N ASP A 112 16.37 13.62 -25.32
CA ASP A 112 16.74 14.89 -24.69
C ASP A 112 15.55 15.86 -24.49
N ASP A 113 14.35 15.55 -25.01
CA ASP A 113 13.14 16.39 -24.97
C ASP A 113 12.04 15.84 -24.02
N ILE A 114 12.37 14.91 -23.12
CA ILE A 114 11.39 14.34 -22.17
C ILE A 114 10.90 15.45 -21.23
N ASP A 115 9.58 15.70 -21.23
CA ASP A 115 8.93 16.63 -20.34
C ASP A 115 9.39 16.43 -18.87
N PRO A 116 9.89 17.47 -18.18
CA PRO A 116 10.32 17.38 -16.79
C PRO A 116 9.26 16.78 -15.84
N ILE A 117 7.97 17.04 -16.11
CA ILE A 117 6.88 16.47 -15.30
C ILE A 117 6.80 14.96 -15.54
N LEU A 118 6.84 14.53 -16.80
CA LEU A 118 6.89 13.12 -17.17
C LEU A 118 8.12 12.41 -16.58
N ALA A 119 9.31 12.98 -16.71
CA ALA A 119 10.54 12.42 -16.15
C ALA A 119 10.45 12.27 -14.61
N PHE A 120 9.83 13.24 -13.93
CA PHE A 120 9.54 13.14 -12.51
C PHE A 120 8.57 11.98 -12.22
N GLN A 121 7.47 11.86 -12.97
CA GLN A 121 6.49 10.78 -12.78
C GLN A 121 7.10 9.39 -13.02
N VAL A 122 8.02 9.24 -13.98
CA VAL A 122 8.74 7.98 -14.22
C VAL A 122 9.67 7.65 -13.05
N ARG A 123 10.48 8.60 -12.59
CA ARG A 123 11.37 8.38 -11.44
C ARG A 123 10.58 8.04 -10.19
N HIS A 124 9.54 8.81 -9.90
CA HIS A 124 8.59 8.51 -8.83
C HIS A 124 8.04 7.10 -9.02
N ALA A 125 7.71 6.68 -10.24
CA ALA A 125 7.22 5.33 -10.47
C ALA A 125 8.24 4.21 -10.25
N MET A 126 9.51 4.46 -10.55
CA MET A 126 10.59 3.52 -10.34
C MET A 126 10.99 3.39 -8.87
N GLU A 127 10.81 4.45 -8.07
CA GLU A 127 11.13 4.43 -6.64
C GLU A 127 10.18 3.52 -5.85
N LEU A 128 8.87 3.63 -6.09
CA LEU A 128 7.87 2.83 -5.40
C LEU A 128 6.59 2.72 -6.25
N PRO A 129 6.05 1.52 -6.50
CA PRO A 129 4.80 1.36 -7.23
C PRO A 129 3.61 2.04 -6.55
N LEU A 130 2.66 2.61 -7.32
CA LEU A 130 1.45 3.23 -6.78
C LEU A 130 0.68 2.33 -5.81
N GLN A 131 0.62 1.02 -6.08
CA GLN A 131 -0.07 0.07 -5.20
C GLN A 131 0.57 -0.03 -3.81
N TRP A 132 1.84 0.32 -3.69
CA TRP A 132 2.62 0.29 -2.45
C TRP A 132 2.71 1.67 -1.78
N ARG A 133 2.23 2.73 -2.44
CA ARG A 133 2.25 4.09 -1.90
C ARG A 133 1.10 4.33 -0.93
N MET A 134 1.39 5.12 0.11
CA MET A 134 0.35 5.66 0.97
C MET A 134 -0.54 6.63 0.17
N PRO A 135 -1.86 6.38 0.06
CA PRO A 135 -2.73 7.19 -0.79
C PRO A 135 -2.69 8.69 -0.48
N ARG A 136 -2.56 9.07 0.79
CA ARG A 136 -2.50 10.48 1.20
C ARG A 136 -1.23 11.20 0.76
N LEU A 137 -0.09 10.51 0.81
CA LEU A 137 1.18 11.09 0.35
C LEU A 137 1.17 11.20 -1.18
N GLU A 138 0.63 10.20 -1.87
CA GLU A 138 0.43 10.26 -3.32
C GLU A 138 -0.51 11.42 -3.70
N ALA A 139 -1.64 11.58 -3.02
CA ALA A 139 -2.59 12.65 -3.29
C ALA A 139 -1.95 14.04 -3.20
N ARG A 140 -1.14 14.27 -2.17
CA ARG A 140 -0.44 15.56 -1.99
C ARG A 140 0.48 15.86 -3.18
N LEU A 141 1.27 14.88 -3.60
CA LEU A 141 2.20 15.00 -4.71
C LEU A 141 1.47 15.09 -6.06
N TYR A 142 0.40 14.32 -6.23
CA TYR A 142 -0.35 14.29 -7.48
C TYR A 142 -1.12 15.58 -7.75
N VAL A 143 -1.59 16.29 -6.71
CA VAL A 143 -2.13 17.66 -6.82
C VAL A 143 -1.15 18.59 -7.53
N ASP A 144 0.12 18.60 -7.10
CA ASP A 144 1.14 19.48 -7.66
C ASP A 144 1.50 19.09 -9.10
N VAL A 145 1.45 17.79 -9.44
CA VAL A 145 1.68 17.29 -10.80
C VAL A 145 0.51 17.65 -11.71
N TYR A 146 -0.72 17.38 -11.28
CA TYR A 146 -1.92 17.57 -12.07
C TYR A 146 -2.18 19.05 -12.38
N GLU A 147 -1.92 19.94 -11.42
CA GLU A 147 -2.02 21.40 -11.60
C GLU A 147 -1.12 21.95 -12.72
N ARG A 148 -0.03 21.25 -13.05
CA ARG A 148 0.90 21.66 -14.11
C ARG A 148 0.57 21.07 -15.48
N ARG A 149 -0.39 20.15 -15.57
CA ARG A 149 -0.78 19.55 -16.85
C ARG A 149 -1.61 20.53 -17.67
N SER A 150 -1.45 20.50 -18.98
CA SER A 150 -2.24 21.34 -19.89
C SER A 150 -3.71 20.91 -19.98
N ASP A 151 -4.01 19.65 -19.67
CA ASP A 151 -5.33 19.02 -19.73
C ASP A 151 -6.02 18.93 -18.35
N SER A 152 -5.52 19.66 -17.34
CA SER A 152 -6.05 19.58 -15.98
C SER A 152 -7.50 20.08 -15.92
N ASN A 153 -8.40 19.28 -15.32
CA ASN A 153 -9.77 19.72 -15.04
C ASN A 153 -9.79 20.54 -13.73
N PRO A 154 -10.15 21.85 -13.77
CA PRO A 154 -10.10 22.71 -12.59
C PRO A 154 -11.10 22.30 -11.50
N ILE A 155 -12.25 21.73 -11.86
CA ILE A 155 -13.27 21.29 -10.91
C ILE A 155 -12.76 20.09 -10.11
N VAL A 156 -12.15 19.11 -10.80
CA VAL A 156 -11.59 17.93 -10.14
C VAL A 156 -10.42 18.32 -9.23
N LEU A 157 -9.56 19.24 -9.68
CA LEU A 157 -8.43 19.74 -8.89
C LEU A 157 -8.90 20.51 -7.65
N GLU A 158 -9.94 21.34 -7.77
CA GLU A 158 -10.52 22.08 -6.65
C GLU A 158 -11.14 21.12 -5.62
N LEU A 159 -11.90 20.12 -6.08
CA LEU A 159 -12.44 19.06 -5.22
C LEU A 159 -11.33 18.34 -4.46
N ALA A 160 -10.25 17.94 -5.14
CA ALA A 160 -9.13 17.25 -4.53
C ALA A 160 -8.44 18.09 -3.45
N LYS A 161 -8.20 19.38 -3.72
CA LYS A 161 -7.60 20.33 -2.76
C LYS A 161 -8.51 20.55 -1.55
N LEU A 162 -9.82 20.71 -1.76
CA LEU A 162 -10.79 20.90 -0.68
C LEU A 162 -10.88 19.67 0.22
N ASP A 163 -11.07 18.49 -0.37
CA ASP A 163 -11.19 17.23 0.36
C ASP A 163 -9.93 16.91 1.17
N PHE A 164 -8.75 17.13 0.58
CA PHE A 164 -7.47 16.99 1.27
C PHE A 164 -7.39 17.87 2.52
N ASN A 165 -7.79 19.15 2.41
CA ASN A 165 -7.75 20.10 3.52
C ASN A 165 -8.77 19.77 4.62
N VAL A 166 -9.98 19.34 4.25
CA VAL A 166 -11.01 18.91 5.21
C VAL A 166 -10.49 17.74 6.04
N LEU A 167 -9.93 16.73 5.39
CA LEU A 167 -9.43 15.54 6.08
C LEU A 167 -8.15 15.81 6.87
N GLN A 168 -7.31 16.72 6.40
CA GLN A 168 -6.17 17.19 7.18
C GLN A 168 -6.63 17.88 8.48
N ALA A 169 -7.66 18.72 8.42
CA ALA A 169 -8.22 19.37 9.60
C ALA A 169 -8.81 18.35 10.59
N LEU A 170 -9.54 17.35 10.09
CA LEU A 170 -10.06 16.24 10.90
C LEU A 170 -8.94 15.45 11.58
N HIS A 171 -7.90 15.04 10.85
CA HIS A 171 -6.76 14.34 11.46
C HIS A 171 -6.05 15.20 12.52
N GLN A 172 -5.95 16.52 12.33
CA GLN A 172 -5.38 17.42 13.34
C GLN A 172 -6.22 17.48 14.61
N GLU A 173 -7.54 17.39 14.50
CA GLU A 173 -8.45 17.29 15.63
C GLU A 173 -8.30 15.93 16.32
N GLU A 174 -8.33 14.83 15.57
CA GLU A 174 -8.14 13.47 16.10
C GLU A 174 -6.81 13.30 16.84
N ILE A 175 -5.72 13.89 16.34
CA ILE A 175 -4.41 13.87 17.02
C ILE A 175 -4.46 14.64 18.35
N LYS A 176 -5.15 15.79 18.39
CA LYS A 176 -5.33 16.56 19.64
C LYS A 176 -6.13 15.74 20.64
N ASP A 177 -7.22 15.12 20.20
CA ASP A 177 -8.08 14.30 21.04
C ASP A 177 -7.33 13.07 21.57
N MET A 178 -6.58 12.38 20.72
CA MET A 178 -5.76 11.22 21.11
C MET A 178 -4.70 11.57 22.16
N SER A 179 -4.22 12.81 22.16
CA SER A 179 -3.27 13.32 23.16
C SER A 179 -3.93 13.74 24.49
N SER A 180 -5.26 13.78 24.55
CA SER A 180 -6.03 14.16 25.74
C SER A 180 -6.33 12.96 26.65
N SER A 181 -6.52 13.22 27.95
CA SER A 181 -6.92 12.19 28.93
C SER A 181 -8.32 11.60 28.67
N GLU A 182 -9.15 12.29 27.89
CA GLU A 182 -10.56 11.96 27.63
C GLU A 182 -10.70 10.74 26.70
N THR A 183 -9.71 10.48 25.84
CA THR A 183 -9.63 9.25 25.02
C THR A 183 -9.60 7.97 25.87
N TYR A 184 -9.00 8.02 27.07
CA TYR A 184 -8.96 6.88 27.99
C TYR A 184 -10.34 6.53 28.56
N ASP A 185 -11.20 7.53 28.76
CA ASP A 185 -12.55 7.35 29.29
C ASP A 185 -13.52 6.87 28.20
N ILE A 186 -13.38 7.32 26.96
CA ILE A 186 -14.13 6.80 25.80
C ILE A 186 -13.84 5.31 25.57
N LEU A 187 -12.57 4.89 25.69
CA LEU A 187 -12.18 3.48 25.61
C LEU A 187 -12.78 2.64 26.73
N LYS A 188 -12.98 3.25 27.90
CA LYS A 188 -13.55 2.60 29.08
C LYS A 188 -15.07 2.48 29.01
N GLU A 189 -15.76 3.45 28.40
CA GLU A 189 -17.22 3.43 28.19
C GLU A 189 -17.65 2.54 27.00
N LYS A 190 -16.81 2.37 25.97
CA LYS A 190 -17.18 1.71 24.71
C LYS A 190 -17.01 0.18 24.62
N GLY A 191 -16.52 -0.55 25.64
CA GLY A 191 -16.60 -2.02 25.57
C GLY A 191 -15.81 -2.84 26.59
N HIS A 192 -16.52 -3.62 27.40
CA HIS A 192 -15.93 -4.63 28.30
C HIS A 192 -15.25 -5.81 27.55
N ASP A 193 -15.57 -6.06 26.28
CA ASP A 193 -15.03 -7.19 25.49
C ASP A 193 -13.74 -6.85 24.71
N VAL A 194 -13.65 -5.64 24.13
CA VAL A 194 -12.45 -5.15 23.43
C VAL A 194 -11.23 -5.09 24.37
N VAL A 195 -11.47 -4.81 25.64
CA VAL A 195 -10.44 -4.77 26.70
C VAL A 195 -9.79 -6.15 26.91
N SER A 196 -10.52 -7.25 26.75
CA SER A 196 -9.96 -8.61 26.89
C SER A 196 -8.99 -8.95 25.76
N ASN A 197 -9.36 -8.58 24.53
CA ASN A 197 -8.57 -8.84 23.33
C ASN A 197 -7.31 -7.98 23.27
N LEU A 198 -7.42 -6.71 23.66
CA LEU A 198 -6.29 -5.83 23.84
C LEU A 198 -5.30 -6.40 24.87
N LYS A 199 -5.80 -6.90 26.02
CA LYS A 199 -4.94 -7.52 27.03
C LYS A 199 -4.16 -8.70 26.49
N LYS A 200 -4.79 -9.60 25.73
CA LYS A 200 -4.11 -10.74 25.11
C LYS A 200 -3.02 -10.27 24.15
N ALA A 201 -3.33 -9.34 23.25
CA ALA A 201 -2.35 -8.79 22.31
C ALA A 201 -1.15 -8.14 23.02
N TRP A 202 -1.40 -7.40 24.10
CA TRP A 202 -0.34 -6.83 24.94
C TRP A 202 0.51 -7.90 25.64
N VAL A 203 -0.10 -8.98 26.14
CA VAL A 203 0.64 -10.09 26.77
C VAL A 203 1.52 -10.79 25.75
N ASP A 204 1.02 -11.07 24.55
CA ASP A 204 1.80 -11.71 23.48
C ASP A 204 2.98 -10.83 23.05
N LEU A 205 2.76 -9.51 22.94
CA LEU A 205 3.83 -8.55 22.64
C LEU A 205 4.91 -8.52 23.73
N LEU A 206 4.52 -8.41 25.00
CA LEU A 206 5.46 -8.39 26.11
C LEU A 206 6.25 -9.70 26.19
N GLY A 207 5.61 -10.83 25.88
CA GLY A 207 6.28 -12.12 25.73
C GLY A 207 7.33 -12.10 24.63
N SER A 208 6.99 -11.52 23.48
CA SER A 208 7.87 -11.36 22.32
C SER A 208 9.09 -10.46 22.62
N TYR A 209 8.89 -9.28 23.22
CA TYR A 209 9.99 -8.40 23.63
C TYR A 209 10.86 -9.03 24.71
N MET A 210 10.27 -9.79 25.64
CA MET A 210 11.06 -10.50 26.64
C MET A 210 11.92 -11.61 26.01
N LEU A 211 11.46 -12.26 24.94
CA LEU A 211 12.27 -13.21 24.18
C LEU A 211 13.45 -12.49 23.49
N GLU A 212 13.20 -11.36 22.83
CA GLU A 212 14.26 -10.55 22.19
C GLU A 212 15.29 -10.08 23.23
N ALA A 213 14.84 -9.56 24.38
CA ALA A 213 15.73 -9.14 25.47
C ALA A 213 16.60 -10.30 25.99
N ARG A 214 16.05 -11.51 26.13
CA ARG A 214 16.84 -12.70 26.52
C ARG A 214 17.89 -13.06 25.48
N ARG A 215 17.56 -12.98 24.19
CA ARG A 215 18.49 -13.25 23.08
C ARG A 215 19.62 -12.22 23.04
N TYR A 216 19.30 -10.95 23.24
CA TYR A 216 20.31 -9.89 23.37
C TYR A 216 21.29 -10.18 24.51
N LEU A 217 20.77 -10.45 25.70
CA LEU A 217 21.60 -10.70 26.90
C LEU A 217 22.47 -11.95 26.77
N SER A 218 22.03 -12.98 26.06
CA SER A 218 22.81 -14.20 25.84
C SER A 218 23.78 -14.10 24.66
N GLY A 219 23.69 -13.05 23.84
CA GLY A 219 24.40 -12.94 22.57
C GLY A 219 23.91 -13.95 21.51
N TYR A 220 22.74 -14.55 21.71
CA TYR A 220 22.19 -15.53 20.77
C TYR A 220 21.68 -14.84 19.51
N THR A 221 22.20 -15.28 18.35
CA THR A 221 21.67 -14.88 17.05
C THR A 221 20.76 -15.99 16.51
N PRO A 222 19.44 -15.73 16.35
CA PRO A 222 18.51 -16.73 15.84
C PRO A 222 18.74 -17.03 14.36
N THR A 223 18.21 -18.16 13.90
CA THR A 223 18.07 -18.41 12.46
C THR A 223 17.04 -17.43 11.87
N SER A 224 17.03 -17.26 10.54
CA SER A 224 16.01 -16.42 9.89
C SER A 224 14.58 -16.86 10.19
N GLU A 225 14.34 -18.18 10.30
CA GLU A 225 13.02 -18.73 10.61
C GLU A 225 12.61 -18.40 12.05
N GLU A 226 13.47 -18.71 13.03
CA GLU A 226 13.26 -18.41 14.46
C GLU A 226 13.11 -16.91 14.75
N TYR A 227 13.75 -16.07 13.93
CA TYR A 227 13.58 -14.62 13.99
C TYR A 227 12.17 -14.24 13.49
N MET A 228 11.79 -14.69 12.29
CA MET A 228 10.54 -14.27 11.65
C MET A 228 9.29 -14.73 12.41
N GLU A 229 9.33 -15.89 13.06
CA GLU A 229 8.24 -16.36 13.93
C GLU A 229 7.93 -15.36 15.07
N ASN A 230 8.96 -14.75 15.65
CA ASN A 230 8.79 -13.76 16.72
C ASN A 230 8.58 -12.34 16.17
N ALA A 231 9.31 -11.98 15.12
CA ALA A 231 9.40 -10.63 14.59
C ALA A 231 8.08 -10.12 14.00
N GLY A 232 7.22 -11.05 13.54
CA GLY A 232 5.83 -10.74 13.23
C GLY A 232 5.09 -10.21 14.45
N ILE A 233 5.07 -10.96 15.55
CA ILE A 233 4.37 -10.59 16.79
C ILE A 233 4.92 -9.29 17.38
N SER A 234 6.24 -9.10 17.37
CA SER A 234 6.89 -7.90 17.94
C SER A 234 6.54 -6.60 17.21
N ILE A 235 6.06 -6.69 15.96
CA ILE A 235 5.58 -5.56 15.16
C ILE A 235 4.05 -5.46 15.09
N THR A 236 3.33 -6.56 15.41
CA THR A 236 1.88 -6.70 15.28
C THR A 236 1.06 -5.73 16.15
N LEU A 237 1.60 -5.14 17.23
CA LEU A 237 0.83 -4.23 18.08
C LEU A 237 0.31 -3.00 17.30
N ILE A 238 1.14 -2.41 16.44
CA ILE A 238 0.76 -1.27 15.59
C ILE A 238 -0.36 -1.68 14.62
N ALA A 239 -0.26 -2.90 14.07
CA ALA A 239 -1.25 -3.47 13.16
C ALA A 239 -2.62 -3.70 13.83
N THR A 240 -2.61 -4.24 15.05
CA THR A 240 -3.83 -4.56 15.81
C THR A 240 -4.47 -3.30 16.39
N GLN A 241 -3.67 -2.33 16.86
CA GLN A 241 -4.16 -1.04 17.35
C GLN A 241 -4.80 -0.21 16.24
N ALA A 242 -4.21 -0.16 15.03
CA ALA A 242 -4.77 0.58 13.91
C ALA A 242 -6.19 0.11 13.52
N ASN A 243 -6.48 -1.19 13.62
CA ASN A 243 -7.81 -1.73 13.35
C ASN A 243 -8.84 -1.33 14.44
N LEU A 244 -8.42 -1.27 15.70
CA LEU A 244 -9.28 -0.99 16.86
C LEU A 244 -9.55 0.50 17.08
N PHE A 245 -8.59 1.38 16.75
CA PHE A 245 -8.74 2.84 16.92
C PHE A 245 -9.47 3.51 15.74
N VAL A 246 -9.29 3.01 14.51
CA VAL A 246 -9.83 3.66 13.30
C VAL A 246 -11.28 3.25 13.01
N THR A 247 -11.72 2.08 13.49
CA THR A 247 -13.10 1.62 13.24
C THR A 247 -13.98 1.82 14.47
N ASN A 248 -14.83 2.85 14.45
CA ASN A 248 -15.96 2.96 15.37
C ASN A 248 -17.02 1.82 15.20
N LYS A 249 -16.75 0.78 14.37
CA LYS A 249 -17.74 -0.18 13.84
C LYS A 249 -17.21 -1.60 13.48
N ILE A 250 -16.08 -2.08 14.00
CA ILE A 250 -15.76 -3.52 13.84
C ILE A 250 -16.84 -4.33 14.56
N ASN A 251 -17.47 -5.27 13.85
CA ASN A 251 -18.43 -6.18 14.47
C ASN A 251 -17.76 -7.42 15.07
N GLU A 252 -18.46 -8.14 15.95
CA GLU A 252 -17.92 -9.33 16.66
C GLU A 252 -17.33 -10.38 15.71
N LYS A 253 -17.96 -10.64 14.55
CA LYS A 253 -17.46 -11.64 13.58
C LYS A 253 -16.18 -11.18 12.89
N GLU A 254 -16.06 -9.89 12.59
CA GLU A 254 -14.82 -9.33 12.05
C GLU A 254 -13.71 -9.41 13.10
N LEU A 255 -14.04 -9.14 14.37
CA LEU A 255 -13.10 -9.22 15.48
C LEU A 255 -12.60 -10.66 15.72
N GLU A 256 -13.51 -11.63 15.80
CA GLU A 256 -13.18 -13.07 15.88
C GLU A 256 -12.31 -13.53 14.70
N PHE A 257 -12.64 -13.08 13.48
CA PHE A 257 -11.82 -13.38 12.31
C PHE A 257 -10.42 -12.77 12.41
N LEU A 258 -10.28 -11.55 12.94
CA LEU A 258 -8.97 -10.93 13.17
C LEU A 258 -8.16 -11.64 14.25
N GLU A 259 -8.81 -12.07 15.33
CA GLU A 259 -8.19 -12.84 16.42
C GLU A 259 -7.68 -14.21 15.98
N SER A 260 -8.31 -14.81 14.97
CA SER A 260 -7.80 -16.04 14.35
C SER A 260 -6.45 -15.84 13.64
N TYR A 261 -5.97 -14.59 13.56
CA TYR A 261 -4.74 -14.18 12.91
C TYR A 261 -4.69 -14.62 11.44
N PRO A 262 -5.57 -14.05 10.60
CA PRO A 262 -5.75 -14.51 9.23
C PRO A 262 -4.49 -14.24 8.40
N GLU A 263 -4.23 -15.06 7.38
CA GLU A 263 -3.02 -14.97 6.56
C GLU A 263 -2.75 -13.55 6.02
N LEU A 264 -3.79 -12.79 5.68
CA LEU A 264 -3.64 -11.39 5.27
C LEU A 264 -2.93 -10.54 6.34
N LEU A 265 -3.30 -10.70 7.62
CA LEU A 265 -2.69 -9.96 8.73
C LEU A 265 -1.25 -10.44 8.96
N TYR A 266 -1.01 -11.75 8.87
CA TYR A 266 0.33 -12.31 8.97
C TYR A 266 1.26 -11.77 7.89
N TRP A 267 0.89 -11.91 6.61
CA TRP A 267 1.72 -11.45 5.49
C TRP A 267 1.91 -9.93 5.49
N SER A 268 0.90 -9.17 5.93
CA SER A 268 1.02 -7.72 6.13
C SER A 268 2.07 -7.38 7.19
N SER A 269 2.06 -8.08 8.32
CA SER A 269 3.01 -7.88 9.42
C SER A 269 4.43 -8.28 9.01
N VAL A 270 4.58 -9.36 8.23
CA VAL A 270 5.87 -9.79 7.67
C VAL A 270 6.44 -8.70 6.76
N VAL A 271 5.64 -8.16 5.83
CA VAL A 271 6.13 -7.07 4.96
C VAL A 271 6.57 -5.87 5.79
N PHE A 272 5.74 -5.43 6.74
CA PHE A 272 6.05 -4.29 7.60
C PHE A 272 7.35 -4.51 8.41
N ARG A 273 7.55 -5.72 8.96
CA ARG A 273 8.78 -6.11 9.65
C ARG A 273 10.01 -6.05 8.76
N LEU A 274 9.94 -6.64 7.56
CA LEU A 274 11.09 -6.61 6.65
C LEU A 274 11.45 -5.19 6.22
N GLN A 275 10.47 -4.28 6.14
CA GLN A 275 10.67 -2.87 5.82
C GLN A 275 11.34 -2.13 6.98
N ASP A 276 10.84 -2.31 8.20
CA ASP A 276 11.43 -1.78 9.42
C ASP A 276 12.90 -2.21 9.52
N ASP A 277 13.17 -3.52 9.48
CA ASP A 277 14.54 -4.04 9.55
C ASP A 277 15.45 -3.48 8.43
N LEU A 278 14.95 -3.35 7.20
CA LEU A 278 15.72 -2.75 6.09
C LEU A 278 16.03 -1.27 6.34
N GLY A 279 15.17 -0.52 7.04
CA GLY A 279 15.34 0.90 7.31
C GLY A 279 16.16 1.19 8.56
N THR A 280 16.03 0.36 9.60
CA THR A 280 16.49 0.68 10.96
C THR A 280 17.74 -0.09 11.39
N SER A 281 17.98 -1.31 10.88
CA SER A 281 19.03 -2.22 11.37
C SER A 281 20.40 -1.57 11.64
N PRO A 282 20.95 -0.69 10.77
CA PRO A 282 22.25 -0.08 11.04
C PRO A 282 22.29 0.73 12.35
N ASP A 283 21.26 1.53 12.61
CA ASP A 283 21.16 2.38 13.79
C ASP A 283 20.76 1.58 15.03
N GLU A 284 19.91 0.56 14.88
CA GLU A 284 19.51 -0.34 15.97
C GLU A 284 20.68 -1.13 16.54
N LEU A 285 21.54 -1.68 15.68
CA LEU A 285 22.72 -2.41 16.12
C LEU A 285 23.73 -1.49 16.80
N LYS A 286 23.89 -0.25 16.30
CA LYS A 286 24.79 0.75 16.90
C LYS A 286 24.38 1.15 18.32
N ARG A 287 23.08 1.18 18.62
CA ARG A 287 22.55 1.49 19.96
C ARG A 287 22.48 0.28 20.90
N GLY A 288 22.82 -0.91 20.43
CA GLY A 288 22.85 -2.14 21.22
C GLY A 288 21.51 -2.87 21.25
N ASP A 289 21.11 -3.42 20.11
CA ASP A 289 19.87 -4.17 19.92
C ASP A 289 20.16 -5.59 19.38
N VAL A 290 19.15 -6.46 19.32
CA VAL A 290 19.22 -7.81 18.76
C VAL A 290 19.51 -7.80 17.26
N SER A 291 20.05 -8.91 16.77
CA SER A 291 20.12 -9.20 15.33
C SER A 291 18.73 -9.14 14.68
N LYS A 292 18.61 -8.40 13.58
CA LYS A 292 17.39 -8.26 12.76
C LYS A 292 17.42 -9.24 11.59
N SER A 293 16.41 -9.22 10.71
CA SER A 293 16.33 -10.16 9.58
C SER A 293 17.61 -10.23 8.73
N ILE A 294 18.29 -9.10 8.52
CA ILE A 294 19.56 -9.03 7.77
C ILE A 294 20.65 -9.85 8.46
N GLN A 295 20.89 -9.62 9.76
CA GLN A 295 21.96 -10.29 10.50
C GLN A 295 21.63 -11.76 10.74
N CYS A 296 20.37 -12.10 11.01
CA CYS A 296 19.92 -13.48 11.16
C CYS A 296 20.14 -14.29 9.86
N TYR A 297 19.89 -13.68 8.70
CA TYR A 297 20.17 -14.32 7.41
C TYR A 297 21.66 -14.50 7.14
N MET A 298 22.48 -13.47 7.40
CA MET A 298 23.94 -13.56 7.28
C MET A 298 24.59 -14.54 8.27
N HIS A 299 23.96 -14.76 9.43
CA HIS A 299 24.45 -15.73 10.39
C HIS A 299 24.29 -17.17 9.88
N GLY A 300 23.14 -17.48 9.26
CA GLY A 300 22.87 -18.79 8.66
C GLY A 300 23.51 -19.00 7.30
N ASN A 301 23.93 -17.94 6.62
CA ASN A 301 24.43 -17.98 5.24
C ASN A 301 25.67 -17.07 5.12
N VAL A 302 26.80 -17.59 4.65
CA VAL A 302 28.04 -16.80 4.46
C VAL A 302 27.94 -15.92 3.21
N VAL A 303 27.10 -14.87 3.29
CA VAL A 303 26.80 -13.94 2.18
C VAL A 303 27.07 -12.50 2.61
N PRO A 304 27.54 -11.62 1.70
CA PRO A 304 27.70 -10.21 1.98
C PRO A 304 26.38 -9.52 2.38
N GLU A 305 26.47 -8.45 3.16
CA GLU A 305 25.30 -7.68 3.61
C GLU A 305 24.50 -7.13 2.42
N GLU A 306 25.17 -6.60 1.39
CA GLU A 306 24.50 -6.07 0.19
C GLU A 306 23.65 -7.13 -0.52
N ALA A 307 24.20 -8.33 -0.69
CA ALA A 307 23.48 -9.47 -1.26
C ALA A 307 22.31 -9.91 -0.37
N THR A 308 22.49 -9.84 0.96
CA THR A 308 21.43 -10.15 1.93
C THR A 308 20.30 -9.13 1.87
N ARG A 309 20.62 -7.84 1.79
CA ARG A 309 19.63 -6.77 1.65
C ARG A 309 18.81 -6.93 0.37
N GLU A 310 19.44 -7.32 -0.74
CA GLU A 310 18.72 -7.61 -1.97
C GLU A 310 17.86 -8.87 -1.86
N HIS A 311 18.33 -9.90 -1.14
CA HIS A 311 17.52 -11.07 -0.82
C HIS A 311 16.27 -10.70 0.01
N ILE A 312 16.42 -9.87 1.05
CA ILE A 312 15.29 -9.41 1.87
C ILE A 312 14.30 -8.54 1.05
N LYS A 313 14.79 -7.67 0.15
CA LYS A 313 13.93 -6.94 -0.80
C LYS A 313 13.15 -7.87 -1.72
N ASN A 314 13.76 -8.94 -2.21
CA ASN A 314 13.08 -9.98 -2.99
C ASN A 314 12.04 -10.73 -2.16
N LEU A 315 12.36 -11.11 -0.93
CA LEU A 315 11.43 -11.75 -0.01
C LEU A 315 10.20 -10.85 0.26
N MET A 316 10.43 -9.55 0.43
CA MET A 316 9.37 -8.56 0.57
C MET A 316 8.49 -8.50 -0.68
N ARG A 317 9.09 -8.46 -1.90
CA ARG A 317 8.35 -8.52 -3.18
C ARG A 317 7.47 -9.78 -3.29
N GLU A 318 7.99 -10.94 -2.93
CA GLU A 318 7.22 -12.20 -2.95
C GLU A 318 6.11 -12.21 -1.90
N THR A 319 6.36 -11.64 -0.72
CA THR A 319 5.35 -11.55 0.35
C THR A 319 4.20 -10.62 -0.05
N TRP A 320 4.50 -9.51 -0.73
CA TRP A 320 3.48 -8.63 -1.33
C TRP A 320 2.56 -9.35 -2.33
N LYS A 321 3.07 -10.33 -3.09
CA LYS A 321 2.22 -11.16 -3.97
C LYS A 321 1.19 -11.96 -3.16
N LYS A 322 1.59 -12.49 -2.00
CA LYS A 322 0.67 -13.19 -1.09
C LYS A 322 -0.40 -12.25 -0.54
N VAL A 323 -0.03 -11.04 -0.10
CA VAL A 323 -0.98 -9.99 0.32
C VAL A 323 -2.01 -9.71 -0.80
N ASN A 324 -1.55 -9.58 -2.05
CA ASN A 324 -2.43 -9.34 -3.19
C ASN A 324 -3.39 -10.50 -3.48
N ILE A 325 -2.95 -11.75 -3.30
CA ILE A 325 -3.81 -12.94 -3.45
C ILE A 325 -4.94 -12.88 -2.42
N HIS A 326 -4.62 -12.69 -1.14
CA HIS A 326 -5.64 -12.62 -0.08
C HIS A 326 -6.59 -11.43 -0.25
N ARG A 327 -6.11 -10.31 -0.78
CA ARG A 327 -6.96 -9.16 -1.13
C ARG A 327 -8.01 -9.52 -2.18
N ALA A 328 -7.66 -10.37 -3.13
CA ALA A 328 -8.56 -10.79 -4.22
C ALA A 328 -9.51 -11.92 -3.80
N THR A 329 -9.31 -12.56 -2.64
CA THR A 329 -10.21 -13.59 -2.12
C THR A 329 -11.38 -12.98 -1.36
N VAL A 330 -12.53 -13.66 -1.40
CA VAL A 330 -13.70 -13.28 -0.60
C VAL A 330 -13.32 -13.29 0.89
N SER A 331 -13.41 -12.13 1.52
CA SER A 331 -13.09 -11.92 2.93
C SER A 331 -14.35 -11.62 3.72
N PRO A 332 -14.49 -12.10 4.97
CA PRO A 332 -15.58 -11.69 5.86
C PRO A 332 -15.42 -10.24 6.36
N LEU A 333 -14.28 -9.60 6.07
CA LEU A 333 -13.98 -8.23 6.47
C LEU A 333 -14.60 -7.21 5.53
N SER A 334 -15.12 -6.13 6.10
CA SER A 334 -15.56 -4.97 5.33
C SER A 334 -14.40 -4.35 4.53
N GLN A 335 -14.76 -3.64 3.45
CA GLN A 335 -13.80 -2.91 2.61
C GLN A 335 -12.97 -1.91 3.42
N SER A 336 -13.57 -1.28 4.44
CA SER A 336 -12.89 -0.36 5.35
C SER A 336 -11.76 -1.04 6.14
N VAL A 337 -12.02 -2.21 6.74
CA VAL A 337 -11.03 -2.99 7.50
C VAL A 337 -9.93 -3.54 6.59
N ASN A 338 -10.29 -3.99 5.38
CA ASN A 338 -9.29 -4.41 4.38
C ASN A 338 -8.40 -3.24 3.92
N GLY A 339 -8.97 -2.03 3.77
CA GLY A 339 -8.24 -0.81 3.44
C GLY A 339 -7.22 -0.43 4.50
N ILE A 340 -7.57 -0.50 5.79
CA ILE A 340 -6.67 -0.22 6.91
C ILE A 340 -5.45 -1.16 6.87
N LYS A 341 -5.68 -2.46 6.70
CA LYS A 341 -4.60 -3.45 6.62
C LYS A 341 -3.67 -3.19 5.45
N LEU A 342 -4.23 -2.88 4.28
CA LEU A 342 -3.41 -2.56 3.11
C LEU A 342 -2.58 -1.30 3.34
N ASN A 343 -3.15 -0.28 3.98
CA ASN A 343 -2.45 0.95 4.31
C ASN A 343 -1.35 0.74 5.36
N LEU A 344 -1.50 -0.22 6.27
CA LEU A 344 -0.41 -0.62 7.16
C LEU A 344 0.80 -1.15 6.37
N VAL A 345 0.58 -1.99 5.35
CA VAL A 345 1.67 -2.48 4.50
C VAL A 345 2.31 -1.35 3.67
N ARG A 346 1.52 -0.36 3.28
CA ARG A 346 1.97 0.84 2.55
C ARG A 346 2.71 1.84 3.44
N ALA A 347 2.62 1.71 4.76
CA ALA A 347 3.38 2.54 5.72
C ALA A 347 4.90 2.35 5.61
N HIS A 348 5.38 1.50 4.69
CA HIS A 348 6.73 1.50 4.11
C HIS A 348 7.35 2.88 3.96
N CYS A 349 6.56 3.91 3.60
CA CYS A 349 7.07 5.27 3.43
C CYS A 349 7.82 5.81 4.66
N ILE A 350 7.53 5.30 5.86
CA ILE A 350 8.23 5.63 7.11
C ILE A 350 9.68 5.13 7.07
N TYR A 351 9.93 3.97 6.44
CA TYR A 351 11.23 3.31 6.42
C TYR A 351 11.99 3.41 5.09
N GLN A 352 11.38 4.02 4.06
CA GLN A 352 11.92 4.09 2.70
C GLN A 352 13.30 4.79 2.64
N HIS A 353 13.55 5.75 3.52
CA HIS A 353 14.77 6.56 3.55
C HIS A 353 15.57 6.42 4.86
N GLY A 354 15.31 5.39 5.66
CA GLY A 354 15.92 5.18 6.98
C GLY A 354 14.87 5.09 8.10
N ASP A 355 15.27 5.27 9.36
CA ASP A 355 14.35 5.23 10.50
C ASP A 355 13.51 6.51 10.62
N GLY A 356 12.34 6.56 9.97
CA GLY A 356 11.41 7.69 10.06
C GLY A 356 10.61 7.77 11.36
N HIS A 357 10.83 6.87 12.33
CA HIS A 357 10.09 6.83 13.60
C HIS A 357 10.98 7.16 14.80
N GLY A 358 12.11 6.46 14.94
CA GLY A 358 13.01 6.57 16.09
C GLY A 358 14.12 7.61 15.92
N SER A 359 14.43 8.01 14.69
CA SER A 359 15.41 9.07 14.42
C SER A 359 14.72 10.41 14.16
N GLN A 360 15.16 11.48 14.82
CA GLN A 360 14.73 12.83 14.45
C GLN A 360 15.34 13.14 13.09
N ASN A 361 14.52 13.13 12.04
CA ASN A 361 14.93 13.66 10.74
C ASN A 361 15.35 15.13 10.94
N HIS A 362 16.65 15.40 10.77
CA HIS A 362 17.21 16.75 10.81
C HIS A 362 16.92 17.53 9.54
#